data_AF-A0A7R9MKI8-F1
#
_entry.id   AF-A0A7R9MKI8-F1
#
_cell.length_a   1.000
_cell.length_b   1.000
_cell.length_c   1.000
_cell.angle_alpha   90.00
_cell.angle_beta   90.00
_cell.angle_gamma   90.00
#
_symmetry.space_group_name_H-M   'P 1'
#
loop_
_entity.id
_entity.type
_entity.pdbx_description
1 polymer ?
#
loop_
_entity_poly.entity_id
_entity_poly.type
_entity_poly.pdbx_seq_one_letter_code
_entity_poly.pdbx_strand_id
1 'polypeptide(L)'
;MSGKFFAQVSDSESESTESEEDLQAKPSATTAAYSFSDEEEEAKRVVRTAREKRYEELQTIIKQIRNHKKIKDIAKMLTGFESLAEAFEKARGVIDKEEGGATPKFYIKCLVELEDFVNEVWEDRKNLNK
;
A
#
# COMPACT_ATOMS: atom_id res chain seq x y z
N MET A 1 -37.60 -15.71 31.09
CA MET A 1 -36.61 -16.63 30.47
C MET A 1 -35.26 -16.29 31.10
N SER A 2 -34.91 -16.83 32.27
CA SER A 2 -34.20 -18.11 32.55
C SER A 2 -32.81 -18.26 31.91
N GLY A 3 -31.80 -18.48 32.77
CA GLY A 3 -30.41 -18.89 32.51
C GLY A 3 -29.41 -17.82 33.00
N LYS A 4 -28.76 -17.83 34.18
CA LYS A 4 -27.99 -18.85 34.93
C LYS A 4 -26.86 -19.49 34.10
N PHE A 5 -25.76 -19.83 34.81
CA PHE A 5 -24.47 -20.40 34.37
C PHE A 5 -23.46 -19.30 33.91
N PHE A 6 -22.55 -18.80 34.75
CA PHE A 6 -21.49 -19.50 35.48
C PHE A 6 -21.22 -18.83 36.84
N ALA A 7 -21.28 -19.61 37.91
CA ALA A 7 -20.84 -19.25 39.25
C ALA A 7 -19.71 -20.20 39.65
N GLN A 8 -18.73 -19.69 40.41
CA GLN A 8 -17.69 -20.36 41.22
C GLN A 8 -16.38 -19.57 41.04
N VAL A 9 -15.75 -18.95 42.04
CA VAL A 9 -15.64 -19.26 43.47
C VAL A 9 -15.27 -17.98 44.25
N SER A 10 -15.71 -17.92 45.50
CA SER A 10 -15.50 -16.88 46.51
C SER A 10 -14.27 -17.20 47.37
N ASP A 11 -13.49 -16.21 47.78
CA ASP A 11 -12.79 -16.10 49.09
C ASP A 11 -12.24 -14.65 49.21
N SER A 12 -12.80 -13.76 50.05
CA SER A 12 -12.44 -13.48 51.46
C SER A 12 -11.03 -12.87 51.60
N GLU A 13 -10.69 -11.77 52.26
CA GLU A 13 -11.29 -10.86 53.26
C GLU A 13 -10.32 -9.64 53.41
N SER A 14 -10.86 -8.45 53.77
CA SER A 14 -10.28 -7.23 54.44
C SER A 14 -8.79 -6.82 54.26
N GLU A 15 -8.38 -5.54 54.20
CA GLU A 15 -8.71 -4.39 55.06
C GLU A 15 -8.26 -3.07 54.40
N SER A 16 -8.98 -2.00 54.72
CA SER A 16 -8.75 -0.59 54.39
C SER A 16 -7.38 -0.06 54.85
N THR A 17 -6.84 0.96 54.17
CA THR A 17 -6.42 2.20 54.85
C THR A 17 -6.49 3.36 53.86
N GLU A 18 -7.26 4.38 54.24
CA GLU A 18 -7.29 5.69 53.63
C GLU A 18 -6.06 6.48 54.12
N SER A 19 -5.40 7.22 53.24
CA SER A 19 -4.48 8.28 53.64
C SER A 19 -4.48 9.36 52.57
N GLU A 20 -5.11 10.46 52.95
CA GLU A 20 -5.02 11.78 52.34
C GLU A 20 -3.57 12.28 52.40
N GLU A 21 -3.09 12.99 51.38
CA GLU A 21 -2.58 14.36 51.52
C GLU A 21 -2.05 14.90 50.19
N ASP A 22 -2.44 16.15 49.97
CA ASP A 22 -2.05 17.11 48.94
C ASP A 22 -0.52 17.31 48.88
N LEU A 23 0.01 17.91 47.79
CA LEU A 23 1.14 18.88 47.76
C LEU A 23 1.84 18.94 46.38
N GLN A 24 1.45 19.97 45.60
CA GLN A 24 2.27 20.97 44.90
C GLN A 24 3.55 20.64 44.08
N ALA A 25 3.51 21.15 42.82
CA ALA A 25 4.49 22.02 42.13
C ALA A 25 5.75 21.45 41.40
N LYS A 26 5.87 21.83 40.11
CA LYS A 26 7.12 21.88 39.31
C LYS A 26 7.92 23.15 39.69
N PRO A 27 9.28 23.23 39.56
CA PRO A 27 9.91 23.59 38.27
C PRO A 27 11.40 23.13 38.00
N SER A 28 11.68 22.90 36.70
CA SER A 28 12.85 23.23 35.83
C SER A 28 14.34 23.28 36.28
N ALA A 29 15.18 22.80 35.33
CA ALA A 29 16.61 23.09 35.00
C ALA A 29 17.69 22.23 35.68
N THR A 30 18.59 21.57 34.93
CA THR A 30 19.75 22.23 34.30
C THR A 30 20.30 21.43 33.10
N THR A 31 20.56 22.18 32.03
CA THR A 31 21.34 21.90 30.81
C THR A 31 22.67 21.16 31.02
N ALA A 32 22.89 20.09 30.26
CA ALA A 32 24.23 19.66 29.87
C ALA A 32 24.20 19.31 28.36
N ALA A 33 24.91 20.13 27.60
CA ALA A 33 25.12 20.00 26.18
C ALA A 33 25.74 18.63 25.85
N TYR A 34 25.05 17.82 25.05
CA TYR A 34 25.71 16.80 24.23
C TYR A 34 25.57 17.21 22.77
N SER A 35 26.71 17.21 22.13
CA SER A 35 26.99 17.78 20.83
C SER A 35 26.15 17.17 19.71
N PHE A 36 25.58 18.07 18.93
CA PHE A 36 25.27 18.00 17.51
C PHE A 36 26.08 16.92 16.75
N SER A 37 25.45 15.79 16.47
CA SER A 37 25.78 14.94 15.31
C SER A 37 24.64 13.95 15.07
N ASP A 38 23.43 14.48 14.93
CA ASP A 38 22.31 13.75 14.36
C ASP A 38 22.02 14.36 12.99
N GLU A 39 22.89 14.01 12.02
CA GLU A 39 22.52 14.05 10.61
C GLU A 39 21.78 12.75 10.30
N GLU A 40 20.71 12.50 11.08
CA GLU A 40 19.66 11.60 10.65
C GLU A 40 19.01 12.35 9.49
N GLU A 41 19.26 11.86 8.27
CA GLU A 41 18.32 12.03 7.18
C GLU A 41 16.96 11.63 7.74
N GLU A 42 16.22 12.61 8.27
CA GLU A 42 14.80 12.50 8.50
C GLU A 42 14.24 12.33 7.09
N ALA A 43 14.29 11.07 6.63
CA ALA A 43 13.48 10.55 5.58
C ALA A 43 12.05 10.65 6.12
N LYS A 44 11.55 11.89 6.16
CA LYS A 44 10.15 12.24 6.37
C LYS A 44 9.43 11.24 5.51
N ARG A 45 8.75 10.29 6.16
CA ARG A 45 7.91 9.33 5.45
C ARG A 45 6.85 10.18 4.78
N VAL A 46 7.09 10.57 3.54
CA VAL A 46 6.13 11.31 2.73
C VAL A 46 4.98 10.36 2.54
N VAL A 47 3.91 10.59 3.31
CA VAL A 47 2.70 9.81 3.20
C VAL A 47 2.05 10.21 1.89
N ARG A 48 2.36 9.46 0.83
CA ARG A 48 1.68 9.60 -0.46
C ARG A 48 0.19 9.36 -0.26
N THR A 49 -0.62 10.15 -0.95
CA THR A 49 -2.07 9.97 -0.93
C THR A 49 -2.44 8.59 -1.48
N ALA A 50 -3.60 8.06 -1.09
CA ALA A 50 -4.08 6.77 -1.61
C ALA A 50 -4.15 6.78 -3.15
N ARG A 51 -4.45 7.94 -3.75
CA ARG A 51 -4.42 8.13 -5.21
C ARG A 51 -3.02 7.94 -5.76
N GLU A 52 -2.08 8.74 -5.29
CA GLU A 52 -0.72 8.74 -5.80
C GLU A 52 -0.08 7.36 -5.67
N LYS A 53 -0.27 6.68 -4.52
CA LYS A 53 0.22 5.32 -4.30
C LYS A 53 -0.31 4.32 -5.34
N ARG A 54 -1.62 4.35 -5.63
CA ARG A 54 -2.23 3.43 -6.61
C ARG A 54 -1.78 3.72 -8.03
N TYR A 55 -1.68 4.99 -8.40
CA TYR A 55 -1.28 5.39 -9.74
C TYR A 55 0.21 5.10 -9.97
N GLU A 56 1.06 5.30 -8.97
CA GLU A 56 2.49 4.95 -9.03
C GLU A 56 2.70 3.44 -9.17
N GLU A 57 1.92 2.63 -8.44
CA GLU A 57 1.92 1.17 -8.56
C GLU A 57 1.57 0.74 -10.00
N LEU A 58 0.47 1.25 -10.56
CA LEU A 58 0.08 0.99 -11.95
C LEU A 58 1.17 1.40 -12.95
N GLN A 59 1.72 2.60 -12.80
CA GLN A 59 2.78 3.08 -13.70
C GLN A 59 4.06 2.25 -13.61
N THR A 60 4.38 1.74 -12.42
CA THR A 60 5.56 0.89 -12.21
C THR A 60 5.40 -0.45 -12.95
N ILE A 61 4.23 -1.08 -12.84
CA ILE A 61 3.92 -2.31 -13.55
C ILE A 61 3.96 -2.08 -15.07
N ILE A 62 3.39 -0.96 -15.56
CA ILE A 62 3.43 -0.61 -16.99
C ILE A 62 4.87 -0.43 -17.50
N LYS A 63 5.76 0.17 -16.70
CA LYS A 63 7.19 0.28 -17.04
C LYS A 63 7.85 -1.09 -17.17
N GLN A 64 7.56 -2.02 -16.25
CA GLN A 64 8.07 -3.39 -16.30
C GLN A 64 7.54 -4.13 -17.53
N ILE A 65 6.24 -4.04 -17.82
CA ILE A 65 5.62 -4.62 -19.03
C ILE A 65 6.32 -4.11 -20.29
N ARG A 66 6.58 -2.80 -20.40
CA ARG A 66 7.29 -2.22 -21.55
C ARG A 66 8.73 -2.74 -21.68
N ASN A 67 9.39 -3.04 -20.57
CA ASN A 67 10.71 -3.68 -20.60
C ASN A 67 10.62 -5.13 -21.11
N HIS A 68 9.66 -5.91 -20.60
CA HIS A 68 9.42 -7.29 -21.05
C HIS A 68 9.04 -7.35 -22.54
N LYS A 69 8.28 -6.35 -23.04
CA LYS A 69 7.97 -6.17 -24.45
C LYS A 69 9.23 -5.99 -25.30
N LYS A 70 10.19 -5.15 -24.88
CA LYS A 70 11.44 -4.92 -25.63
C LYS A 70 12.25 -6.19 -25.85
N ILE A 71 12.31 -7.06 -24.84
CA ILE A 71 13.06 -8.33 -24.93
C ILE A 71 12.20 -9.50 -25.44
N LYS A 72 10.94 -9.24 -25.85
CA LYS A 72 9.97 -10.24 -26.30
C LYS A 72 9.76 -11.40 -25.30
N ASP A 73 9.83 -11.14 -23.99
CA ASP A 73 9.57 -12.13 -22.93
C ASP A 73 8.05 -12.21 -22.65
N ILE A 74 7.37 -13.04 -23.43
CA ILE A 74 5.90 -13.16 -23.41
C ILE A 74 5.39 -13.71 -22.06
N ALA A 75 6.16 -14.61 -21.42
CA ALA A 75 5.78 -15.19 -20.15
C ALA A 75 5.74 -14.11 -19.05
N LYS A 76 6.77 -13.27 -18.95
CA LYS A 76 6.77 -12.16 -17.97
C LYS A 76 5.79 -11.06 -18.31
N MET A 77 5.51 -10.85 -19.60
CA MET A 77 4.48 -9.92 -20.04
C MET A 77 3.09 -10.35 -19.57
N LEU A 78 2.77 -11.64 -19.68
CA LEU A 78 1.52 -12.21 -19.19
C LEU A 78 1.38 -12.00 -17.67
N THR A 79 2.41 -12.36 -16.90
CA THR A 79 2.37 -12.15 -15.44
C THR A 79 2.27 -10.67 -15.07
N GLY A 80 2.90 -9.78 -15.85
CA GLY A 80 2.80 -8.34 -15.67
C GLY A 80 1.39 -7.82 -15.96
N PHE A 81 0.73 -8.35 -16.99
CA PHE A 81 -0.65 -8.03 -17.33
C PHE A 81 -1.64 -8.46 -16.23
N GLU A 82 -1.50 -9.66 -15.69
CA GLU A 82 -2.32 -10.14 -14.56
C GLU A 82 -2.12 -9.24 -13.33
N SER A 83 -0.87 -8.89 -13.02
CA SER A 83 -0.54 -7.97 -11.92
C SER A 83 -1.14 -6.57 -12.16
N LEU A 84 -1.11 -6.08 -13.40
CA LEU A 84 -1.69 -4.80 -13.78
C LEU A 84 -3.21 -4.80 -13.60
N ALA A 85 -3.89 -5.88 -13.99
CA ALA A 85 -5.32 -6.05 -13.80
C ALA A 85 -5.70 -6.07 -12.31
N GLU A 86 -4.97 -6.83 -11.49
CA GLU A 86 -5.23 -6.89 -10.05
C GLU A 86 -4.98 -5.54 -9.37
N ALA A 87 -3.90 -4.82 -9.74
CA ALA A 87 -3.63 -3.48 -9.25
C ALA A 87 -4.71 -2.48 -9.67
N PHE A 88 -5.28 -2.63 -10.88
CA PHE A 88 -6.37 -1.80 -11.37
C PHE A 88 -7.66 -2.01 -10.57
N GLU A 89 -8.04 -3.25 -10.29
CA GLU A 89 -9.20 -3.55 -9.43
C GLU A 89 -9.06 -2.92 -8.04
N LYS A 90 -7.86 -2.96 -7.46
CA LYS A 90 -7.60 -2.30 -6.17
C LYS A 90 -7.60 -0.77 -6.27
N ALA A 91 -7.31 -0.21 -7.45
CA ALA A 91 -7.34 1.22 -7.73
C ALA A 91 -8.75 1.72 -8.11
N ARG A 92 -9.69 0.83 -8.42
CA ARG A 92 -11.05 1.18 -8.87
C ARG A 92 -11.76 2.16 -7.95
N GLY A 93 -11.71 1.94 -6.64
CA GLY A 93 -12.31 2.86 -5.66
C GLY A 93 -11.67 4.25 -5.60
N VAL A 94 -10.43 4.42 -6.10
CA VAL A 94 -9.81 5.74 -6.29
C VAL A 94 -10.25 6.35 -7.61
N ILE A 95 -10.27 5.54 -8.68
CA ILE A 95 -10.66 5.97 -10.03
C ILE A 95 -12.11 6.47 -10.04
N ASP A 96 -13.01 5.75 -9.37
CA ASP A 96 -14.42 6.15 -9.24
C ASP A 96 -14.58 7.50 -8.54
N LYS A 97 -13.73 7.80 -7.55
CA LYS A 97 -13.76 9.06 -6.78
C LYS A 97 -13.14 10.24 -7.53
N GLU A 98 -12.03 10.01 -8.23
CA GLU A 98 -11.22 11.08 -8.82
C GLU A 98 -11.61 11.38 -10.27
N GLU A 99 -11.90 10.35 -11.06
CA GLU A 99 -12.20 10.47 -12.50
C GLU A 99 -13.68 10.21 -12.80
N GLY A 100 -14.53 10.11 -11.77
CA GLY A 100 -15.96 9.84 -11.94
C GLY A 100 -16.24 8.48 -12.57
N GLY A 101 -15.34 7.51 -12.39
CA GLY A 101 -15.40 6.18 -13.00
C GLY A 101 -14.81 6.11 -14.41
N ALA A 102 -14.26 7.20 -14.94
CA ALA A 102 -13.53 7.14 -16.20
C ALA A 102 -12.21 6.37 -16.02
N THR A 103 -11.90 5.47 -16.96
CA THR A 103 -10.66 4.70 -16.91
C THR A 103 -9.47 5.57 -17.33
N PRO A 104 -8.37 5.61 -16.56
CA PRO A 104 -7.24 6.45 -16.88
C PRO A 104 -6.62 6.15 -18.25
N LYS A 105 -6.31 7.20 -19.02
CA LYS A 105 -5.79 7.09 -20.40
C LYS A 105 -4.50 6.27 -20.50
N PHE A 106 -3.63 6.33 -19.50
CA PHE A 106 -2.37 5.58 -19.51
C PHE A 106 -2.59 4.06 -19.44
N TYR A 107 -3.66 3.63 -18.76
CA TYR A 107 -4.03 2.23 -18.65
C TYR A 107 -4.53 1.71 -20.00
N ILE A 108 -5.48 2.42 -20.61
CA ILE A 108 -6.00 2.12 -21.95
C ILE A 108 -4.85 2.06 -22.97
N LYS A 109 -3.94 3.05 -22.95
CA LYS A 109 -2.79 3.07 -23.84
C LYS A 109 -1.89 1.84 -23.68
N CYS A 110 -1.65 1.38 -22.45
CA CYS A 110 -0.88 0.18 -22.21
C CYS A 110 -1.57 -1.08 -22.78
N LEU A 111 -2.90 -1.17 -22.68
CA LEU A 111 -3.67 -2.28 -23.22
C LEU A 111 -3.57 -2.36 -24.75
N VAL A 112 -3.75 -1.23 -25.44
CA VAL A 112 -3.62 -1.15 -26.90
C VAL A 112 -2.18 -1.49 -27.33
N GLU A 113 -1.17 -0.94 -26.66
CA GLU A 113 0.25 -1.25 -26.94
C GLU A 113 0.59 -2.75 -26.78
N LEU A 114 -0.10 -3.45 -25.88
CA LEU A 114 0.05 -4.89 -25.65
C LEU A 114 -0.65 -5.71 -26.74
N GLU A 115 -1.89 -5.35 -27.08
CA GLU A 115 -2.66 -5.99 -28.15
C GLU A 115 -1.90 -5.93 -29.49
N ASP A 116 -1.46 -4.73 -29.88
CA ASP A 116 -0.69 -4.52 -31.11
C ASP A 116 0.57 -5.41 -31.15
N PHE A 117 1.27 -5.52 -30.01
CA PHE A 117 2.48 -6.34 -29.91
C PHE A 117 2.18 -7.84 -30.04
N VAL A 118 1.11 -8.33 -29.41
CA VAL A 118 0.72 -9.73 -29.49
C VAL A 118 0.35 -10.09 -30.93
N ASN A 119 -0.37 -9.21 -31.62
CA ASN A 119 -0.72 -9.37 -33.03
C ASN A 119 0.54 -9.40 -33.92
N GLU A 120 1.49 -8.47 -33.71
CA GLU A 120 2.77 -8.43 -34.44
C GLU A 120 3.56 -9.73 -34.27
N VAL A 121 3.74 -10.20 -33.03
CA VAL A 121 4.46 -11.45 -32.73
C VAL A 121 3.79 -12.67 -33.34
N TRP A 122 2.46 -12.69 -33.37
CA TRP A 122 1.70 -13.80 -33.94
C TRP A 122 1.82 -13.86 -35.46
N GLU A 123 1.79 -12.72 -36.14
CA GLU A 123 2.00 -12.63 -37.59
C GLU A 123 3.45 -12.96 -37.97
N ASP A 124 4.45 -12.48 -37.22
CA ASP A 124 5.85 -12.87 -37.40
C ASP A 124 6.03 -14.39 -37.34
N ARG A 125 5.41 -15.05 -36.35
CA ARG A 125 5.42 -16.51 -36.22
C ARG A 125 4.82 -17.23 -37.43
N LYS A 126 3.68 -16.74 -37.95
CA LYS A 126 3.07 -17.33 -39.16
C LYS A 126 3.95 -17.18 -40.39
N ASN A 127 4.60 -16.03 -40.53
CA ASN A 127 5.48 -15.74 -41.65
C ASN A 127 6.75 -16.59 -41.62
N LEU A 128 7.26 -16.96 -40.43
CA LEU A 128 8.41 -17.86 -40.28
C LEU A 128 8.07 -19.34 -40.57
N ASN A 129 6.80 -19.72 -40.47
CA ASN A 129 6.32 -21.09 -40.63
C ASN A 129 5.78 -21.38 -42.05
N LYS A 130 5.96 -20.45 -42.98
CA LYS A 130 5.53 -20.52 -44.38
C LYS A 130 6.73 -20.65 -45.30
#